data_AF-I3TGD7-F1
#
_entry.id   AF-I3TGD7-F1
#
_cell.length_a   1.000
_cell.length_b   1.000
_cell.length_c   1.000
_cell.angle_alpha   90.00
_cell.angle_beta   90.00
_cell.angle_gamma   90.00
#
_symmetry.space_group_name_H-M   'P 1'
#
loop_
_entity.id
_entity.type
_entity.pdbx_description
1 polymer ?
#
loop_
_entity_poly.entity_id
_entity_poly.type
_entity_poly.pdbx_seq_one_letter_code
_entity_poly.pdbx_strand_id
1 'polypeptide(L)'
;MRTSVAFFIVAIALLVGSNLLSIEASREVLVTKESVFDVLVSNPPRFFHLLSMLNETVPLEAPCSLTIHNRGNNSVRVNITPSNMSSINLSIPPGGSTTSSFNDSNIYIEVADPGTLVFAYKTSFETRPHAILVIPAILLFVLGSVTLILAVVTYVYERE
;
A
#
# COMPACT_ATOMS: atom_id res chain seq x y z
N MET A 1 35.32 16.63 32.42
CA MET A 1 33.91 16.70 31.98
C MET A 1 33.06 16.12 33.08
N ARG A 2 32.08 16.88 33.57
CA ARG A 2 31.19 16.43 34.65
C ARG A 2 30.38 15.22 34.18
N THR A 3 30.31 14.19 35.01
CA THR A 3 29.67 12.89 34.74
C THR A 3 28.22 13.06 34.27
N SER A 4 27.54 14.07 34.80
CA SER A 4 26.21 14.53 34.36
C SER A 4 26.14 14.87 32.86
N VAL A 5 27.15 15.55 32.32
CA VAL A 5 27.22 15.93 30.89
C VAL A 5 27.38 14.70 30.01
N ALA A 6 28.18 13.71 30.45
CA ALA A 6 28.35 12.46 29.71
C ALA A 6 27.03 11.67 29.65
N PHE A 7 26.32 11.52 30.77
CA PHE A 7 25.01 10.86 30.80
C PHE A 7 23.97 11.61 29.96
N PHE A 8 23.99 12.94 29.97
CA PHE A 8 23.08 13.75 29.17
C PHE A 8 23.27 13.50 27.67
N ILE A 9 24.53 13.48 27.19
CA ILE A 9 24.84 13.18 25.79
C ILE A 9 24.36 11.78 25.39
N VAL A 10 24.61 10.79 26.24
CA VAL A 10 24.17 9.40 25.98
C VAL A 10 22.64 9.29 25.95
N ALA A 11 21.94 9.95 26.87
CA ALA A 11 20.49 9.95 26.91
C ALA A 11 19.87 10.55 25.64
N ILE A 12 20.39 11.70 25.20
CA ILE A 12 19.94 12.36 23.96
C ILE A 12 20.20 11.46 22.75
N ALA A 13 21.36 10.82 22.66
CA ALA A 13 21.67 9.91 21.55
C ALA A 13 20.69 8.71 21.47
N LEU A 14 20.35 8.12 22.62
CA LEU A 14 19.39 7.01 22.71
C LEU A 14 17.97 7.44 22.33
N LEU A 15 17.53 8.63 22.79
CA LEU A 15 16.21 9.18 22.48
C LEU A 15 16.07 9.63 21.02
N VAL A 16 17.13 10.14 20.40
CA VAL A 16 17.14 10.46 18.97
C VAL A 16 17.10 9.16 18.16
N GLY A 17 17.86 8.14 18.56
CA GLY A 17 17.86 6.82 17.92
C GLY A 17 16.48 6.14 17.97
N SER A 18 15.77 6.23 19.09
CA SER A 18 14.41 5.67 19.20
C SER A 18 13.41 6.36 18.28
N ASN A 19 13.47 7.69 18.18
CA ASN A 19 12.61 8.46 17.28
C ASN A 19 12.87 8.12 15.81
N LEU A 20 14.13 7.98 15.40
CA LEU A 20 14.48 7.60 14.03
C LEU A 20 13.94 6.20 13.67
N LEU A 21 14.07 5.23 14.56
CA LEU A 21 13.52 3.88 14.37
C LEU A 21 11.99 3.87 14.38
N SER A 22 11.36 4.70 15.22
CA SER A 22 9.90 4.83 15.26
C SER A 22 9.35 5.47 13.99
N ILE A 23 10.04 6.47 13.43
CA ILE A 23 9.66 7.10 12.15
C ILE A 23 9.76 6.06 11.03
N GLU A 24 10.85 5.30 10.99
CA GLU A 24 11.04 4.28 9.97
C GLU A 24 9.99 3.16 10.08
N ALA A 25 9.66 2.72 11.30
CA ALA A 25 8.56 1.76 11.53
C ALA A 25 7.18 2.32 11.16
N SER A 26 6.96 3.64 11.30
CA SER A 26 5.67 4.28 10.95
C SER A 26 5.45 4.47 9.45
N ARG A 27 6.53 4.46 8.65
CA ARG A 27 6.48 4.59 7.18
C ARG A 27 6.02 3.30 6.47
N GLU A 28 5.73 2.23 7.22
CA GLU A 28 5.39 0.91 6.68
C GLU A 28 3.89 0.60 6.60
N VAL A 29 3.00 1.52 6.95
CA VAL A 29 1.55 1.29 6.84
C VAL A 29 1.11 1.55 5.41
N LEU A 30 0.63 0.50 4.74
CA LEU A 30 0.13 0.63 3.39
C LEU A 30 -1.38 0.46 3.29
N VAL A 31 -2.00 1.39 2.57
CA VAL A 31 -3.44 1.52 2.39
C VAL A 31 -3.92 0.54 1.31
N THR A 32 -4.86 -0.34 1.65
CA THR A 32 -5.56 -1.17 0.66
C THR A 32 -6.63 -0.32 -0.01
N LYS A 33 -6.56 -0.13 -1.33
CA LYS A 33 -7.63 0.52 -2.10
C LYS A 33 -8.45 -0.54 -2.83
N GLU A 34 -9.73 -0.62 -2.49
CA GLU A 34 -10.71 -1.48 -3.17
C GLU A 34 -11.76 -0.60 -3.84
N SER A 35 -12.10 -0.89 -5.08
CA SER A 35 -13.32 -0.35 -5.67
C SER A 35 -13.94 -1.29 -6.70
N VAL A 36 -15.25 -1.10 -6.86
CA VAL A 36 -16.09 -1.88 -7.76
C VAL A 36 -16.86 -0.92 -8.65
N PHE A 37 -16.98 -1.24 -9.93
CA PHE A 37 -17.82 -0.51 -10.86
C PHE A 37 -18.41 -1.46 -11.91
N ASP A 38 -19.59 -1.08 -12.43
CA ASP A 38 -20.36 -1.89 -13.36
C ASP A 38 -20.38 -1.21 -14.74
N VAL A 39 -20.20 -2.00 -15.79
CA VAL A 39 -20.27 -1.52 -17.18
C VAL A 39 -21.29 -2.36 -17.94
N LEU A 40 -22.33 -1.68 -18.44
CA LEU A 40 -23.26 -2.25 -19.40
C LEU A 40 -22.77 -1.93 -20.81
N VAL A 41 -22.40 -2.95 -21.56
CA VAL A 41 -21.88 -2.83 -22.92
C VAL A 41 -22.97 -3.29 -23.90
N SER A 42 -23.76 -2.34 -24.39
CA SER A 42 -24.79 -2.59 -25.42
C SER A 42 -24.19 -2.55 -26.83
N ASN A 43 -23.25 -1.64 -27.05
CA ASN A 43 -22.45 -1.50 -28.28
C ASN A 43 -20.97 -1.49 -27.86
N PRO A 44 -20.20 -2.56 -28.12
CA PRO A 44 -18.83 -2.68 -27.64
C PRO A 44 -17.95 -1.51 -28.13
N PRO A 45 -17.44 -0.65 -27.22
CA PRO A 45 -16.48 0.36 -27.59
C PRO A 45 -15.14 -0.29 -27.92
N ARG A 46 -14.36 0.33 -28.80
CA ARG A 46 -13.06 -0.21 -29.22
C ARG A 46 -12.02 -0.24 -28.09
N PHE A 47 -12.09 0.68 -27.13
CA PHE A 47 -11.20 0.68 -25.94
C PHE A 47 -11.70 1.69 -24.91
N PHE A 48 -11.47 1.41 -23.62
CA PHE A 48 -11.48 2.45 -22.59
C PHE A 48 -10.38 2.21 -21.55
N HIS A 49 -9.90 3.30 -20.97
CA HIS A 49 -8.87 3.26 -19.93
C HIS A 49 -9.54 3.09 -18.56
N LEU A 50 -9.08 2.13 -17.76
CA LEU A 50 -9.69 1.79 -16.48
C LEU A 50 -9.77 3.00 -15.53
N LEU A 51 -8.72 3.84 -15.53
CA LEU A 51 -8.67 5.10 -14.79
C LEU A 51 -9.64 6.17 -15.27
N SER A 52 -10.05 6.12 -16.54
CA SER A 52 -11.02 7.07 -17.08
C SER A 52 -12.45 6.67 -16.79
N MET A 53 -12.72 5.39 -16.48
CA MET A 53 -14.05 4.89 -16.08
C MET A 53 -14.31 5.10 -14.60
N LEU A 54 -13.28 4.95 -13.77
CA LEU A 54 -13.31 5.36 -12.38
C LEU A 54 -13.33 6.89 -12.38
N ASN A 55 -14.47 7.49 -12.03
CA ASN A 55 -14.69 8.95 -12.03
C ASN A 55 -13.84 9.70 -10.99
N GLU A 56 -12.78 9.07 -10.50
CA GLU A 56 -11.85 9.56 -9.51
C GLU A 56 -10.47 9.65 -10.14
N THR A 57 -9.85 10.83 -10.03
CA THR A 57 -8.46 11.15 -10.42
C THR A 57 -7.40 10.37 -9.63
N VAL A 58 -7.75 9.24 -9.03
CA VAL A 58 -6.85 8.43 -8.22
C VAL A 58 -6.20 7.38 -9.13
N PRO A 59 -4.87 7.47 -9.38
CA PRO A 59 -4.18 6.47 -10.16
C PRO A 59 -4.35 5.09 -9.52
N LEU A 60 -4.52 4.07 -10.35
CA LEU A 60 -4.46 2.66 -9.93
C LEU A 60 -3.02 2.40 -9.59
N GLU A 61 -2.75 2.16 -8.32
CA GLU A 61 -1.41 1.91 -7.87
C GLU A 61 -1.08 0.42 -8.08
N ALA A 62 0.07 0.16 -8.69
CA ALA A 62 0.58 -1.18 -8.84
C ALA A 62 1.29 -1.64 -7.54
N PRO A 63 1.26 -2.94 -7.21
CA PRO A 63 0.58 -4.03 -7.92
C PRO A 63 -0.94 -4.05 -7.62
N CYS A 64 -1.72 -4.46 -8.62
CA CYS A 64 -3.18 -4.55 -8.50
C CYS A 64 -3.71 -5.91 -8.96
N SER A 65 -4.80 -6.36 -8.36
CA SER A 65 -5.59 -7.51 -8.78
C SER A 65 -6.91 -7.02 -9.35
N LEU A 66 -7.22 -7.42 -10.58
CA LEU A 66 -8.47 -7.11 -11.25
C LEU A 66 -9.30 -8.38 -11.38
N THR A 67 -10.52 -8.34 -10.85
CA THR A 67 -11.53 -9.38 -11.01
C THR A 67 -12.65 -8.86 -11.90
N ILE A 68 -13.04 -9.65 -12.89
CA ILE A 68 -14.10 -9.33 -13.83
C ILE A 68 -15.19 -10.40 -13.71
N HIS A 69 -16.41 -9.98 -13.39
CA HIS A 69 -17.58 -10.84 -13.35
C HIS A 69 -18.49 -10.56 -14.54
N ASN A 70 -18.91 -11.62 -15.23
CA ASN A 70 -19.95 -11.53 -16.24
C ASN A 70 -21.31 -11.84 -15.60
N ARG A 71 -22.11 -10.80 -15.39
CA ARG A 71 -23.50 -10.94 -14.89
C ARG A 71 -24.51 -11.14 -16.01
N GLY A 72 -24.06 -11.12 -17.26
CA GLY A 72 -24.88 -11.36 -18.43
C GLY A 72 -25.16 -12.84 -18.68
N ASN A 73 -26.09 -13.09 -19.59
CA ASN A 73 -26.51 -14.43 -20.00
C ASN A 73 -25.68 -15.00 -21.16
N ASN A 74 -24.78 -14.21 -21.74
CA ASN A 74 -23.93 -14.58 -22.88
C ASN A 74 -22.47 -14.61 -22.45
N SER A 75 -21.65 -15.43 -23.11
CA SER A 75 -20.20 -15.36 -22.93
C SER A 75 -19.67 -14.03 -23.46
N VAL A 76 -18.74 -13.42 -22.74
CA VAL A 76 -18.16 -12.12 -23.12
C VAL A 76 -16.65 -12.26 -23.28
N ARG A 77 -16.12 -11.84 -24.42
CA ARG A 77 -14.68 -11.70 -24.61
C ARG A 77 -14.20 -10.33 -24.17
N VAL A 78 -13.14 -10.33 -23.38
CA VAL A 78 -12.48 -9.14 -22.84
C VAL A 78 -10.98 -9.26 -23.16
N ASN A 79 -10.43 -8.22 -23.77
CA ASN A 79 -8.99 -8.08 -23.96
C ASN A 79 -8.46 -7.08 -22.94
N ILE A 80 -7.44 -7.48 -22.19
CA ILE A 80 -6.77 -6.62 -21.20
C ILE A 80 -5.35 -6.35 -21.68
N THR A 81 -4.99 -5.09 -21.84
CA THR A 81 -3.66 -4.67 -22.29
C THR A 81 -2.99 -3.85 -21.20
N PRO A 82 -2.04 -4.43 -20.44
CA PRO A 82 -1.17 -3.68 -19.54
C PRO A 82 -0.16 -2.85 -20.34
N SER A 83 0.31 -1.72 -19.82
CA SER A 83 1.23 -0.83 -20.55
C SER A 83 2.55 -1.49 -20.98
N ASN A 84 3.03 -2.49 -20.24
CA ASN A 84 4.34 -3.11 -20.49
C ASN A 84 4.24 -4.59 -20.91
N MET A 85 3.05 -5.09 -21.27
CA MET A 85 2.85 -6.50 -21.59
C MET A 85 1.96 -6.73 -22.81
N SER A 86 2.03 -7.95 -23.35
CA SER A 86 1.12 -8.43 -24.38
C SER A 86 -0.32 -8.48 -23.86
N SER A 87 -1.27 -8.17 -24.73
CA SER A 87 -2.71 -8.29 -24.43
C SER A 87 -3.08 -9.70 -23.98
N ILE A 88 -3.88 -9.77 -22.92
CA ILE A 88 -4.47 -11.00 -22.39
C ILE A 88 -5.91 -11.07 -22.88
N ASN A 89 -6.24 -12.12 -23.62
CA ASN A 89 -7.59 -12.35 -24.10
C ASN A 89 -8.32 -13.32 -23.16
N LEU A 90 -9.46 -12.90 -22.64
CA LEU A 90 -10.25 -13.64 -21.67
C LEU A 90 -11.65 -13.87 -22.24
N SER A 91 -12.12 -15.10 -22.20
CA SER A 91 -13.52 -15.43 -22.47
C SER A 91 -14.19 -15.76 -21.15
N ILE A 92 -15.16 -14.95 -20.76
CA ILE A 92 -15.85 -15.08 -19.47
C ILE A 92 -17.24 -15.65 -19.73
N PRO A 93 -17.54 -16.88 -19.29
CA PRO A 93 -18.84 -17.50 -19.52
C PRO A 93 -19.96 -16.76 -18.75
N PRO A 94 -21.24 -16.99 -19.10
CA PRO A 94 -22.38 -16.42 -18.38
C PRO A 94 -22.31 -16.75 -16.88
N GLY A 95 -22.49 -15.74 -16.02
CA GLY A 95 -22.38 -15.89 -14.56
C GLY A 95 -20.96 -16.18 -14.04
N GLY A 96 -19.97 -16.26 -14.92
CA GLY A 96 -18.58 -16.57 -14.58
C GLY A 96 -17.77 -15.37 -14.15
N SER A 97 -16.54 -15.63 -13.72
CA SER A 97 -15.57 -14.59 -13.39
C SER A 97 -14.15 -15.02 -13.71
N THR A 98 -13.28 -14.03 -13.90
CA THR A 98 -11.84 -14.22 -14.05
C THR A 98 -11.10 -13.19 -13.21
N THR A 99 -9.93 -13.57 -12.68
CA THR A 99 -9.07 -12.67 -11.90
C THR A 99 -7.68 -12.68 -12.50
N SER A 100 -7.05 -11.51 -12.58
CA SER A 100 -5.69 -11.36 -13.06
C SER A 100 -4.95 -10.31 -12.24
N SER A 101 -3.72 -10.62 -11.86
CA SER A 101 -2.83 -9.72 -11.14
C SER A 101 -1.90 -9.01 -12.10
N PHE A 102 -1.75 -7.71 -11.94
CA PHE A 102 -0.92 -6.84 -12.75
C PHE A 102 0.06 -6.07 -11.86
N ASN A 103 1.32 -6.03 -12.29
CA ASN A 103 2.36 -5.24 -11.62
C ASN A 103 2.49 -3.83 -12.20
N ASP A 104 1.61 -3.45 -13.14
CA ASP A 104 1.60 -2.14 -13.79
C ASP A 104 0.32 -1.38 -13.48
N SER A 105 0.43 -0.05 -13.42
CA SER A 105 -0.65 0.87 -13.06
C SER A 105 -1.58 1.19 -14.24
N ASN A 106 -1.10 1.06 -15.48
CA ASN A 106 -1.86 1.40 -16.68
C ASN A 106 -2.44 0.13 -17.30
N ILE A 107 -3.75 -0.05 -17.13
CA ILE A 107 -4.51 -1.18 -17.66
C ILE A 107 -5.59 -0.66 -18.60
N TYR A 108 -5.53 -1.10 -19.84
CA TYR A 108 -6.54 -0.81 -20.85
C TYR A 108 -7.45 -2.03 -21.04
N ILE A 109 -8.75 -1.80 -21.14
CA ILE A 109 -9.74 -2.88 -21.29
C ILE A 109 -10.53 -2.64 -22.57
N GLU A 110 -10.61 -3.67 -23.39
CA GLU A 110 -11.47 -3.75 -24.56
C GLU A 110 -12.48 -4.88 -24.34
N VAL A 111 -13.75 -4.60 -24.57
CA VAL A 111 -14.83 -5.59 -24.45
C VAL A 111 -15.33 -5.86 -25.85
N ALA A 112 -15.12 -7.07 -26.37
CA ALA A 112 -15.38 -7.40 -27.76
C ALA A 112 -16.84 -7.80 -28.01
N ASP A 113 -17.52 -8.35 -27.00
CA ASP A 113 -18.89 -8.83 -27.11
C ASP A 113 -19.84 -8.04 -26.18
N PRO A 114 -21.10 -7.79 -26.58
CA PRO A 114 -22.08 -7.14 -25.70
C PRO A 114 -22.32 -7.94 -24.42
N GLY A 115 -22.42 -7.25 -23.29
CA GLY A 115 -22.58 -7.90 -21.99
C GLY A 115 -22.72 -6.96 -20.81
N THR A 116 -23.00 -7.54 -19.65
CA THR A 116 -23.02 -6.83 -18.36
C THR A 116 -21.83 -7.31 -17.55
N LEU A 117 -20.83 -6.45 -17.41
CA LEU A 117 -19.59 -6.76 -16.72
C LEU A 117 -19.48 -5.95 -15.43
N VAL A 118 -18.99 -6.59 -14.38
CA VAL A 118 -18.64 -5.94 -13.12
C VAL A 118 -17.16 -6.10 -12.89
N PHE A 119 -16.48 -4.99 -12.68
CA PHE A 119 -15.04 -4.92 -12.46
C PHE A 119 -14.80 -4.59 -11.00
N ALA A 120 -14.03 -5.43 -10.32
CA ALA A 120 -13.55 -5.20 -8.98
C ALA A 120 -12.03 -5.10 -9.04
N TYR A 121 -11.45 -4.01 -8.54
CA TYR A 121 -10.01 -3.89 -8.40
C TYR A 121 -9.62 -3.85 -6.92
N LYS A 122 -8.49 -4.48 -6.62
CA LYS A 122 -7.85 -4.44 -5.32
C LYS A 122 -6.37 -4.14 -5.51
N THR A 123 -5.93 -2.98 -5.05
CA THR A 123 -4.50 -2.70 -4.92
C THR A 123 -4.08 -3.07 -3.51
N SER A 124 -3.05 -3.91 -3.42
CA SER A 124 -2.37 -4.16 -2.16
C SER A 124 -0.92 -3.85 -2.43
N PHE A 125 -0.34 -2.99 -1.62
CA PHE A 125 1.10 -2.95 -1.57
C PHE A 125 1.63 -3.41 -0.23
N GLU A 126 2.83 -3.94 -0.32
CA GLU A 126 3.42 -4.82 0.64
C GLU A 126 3.85 -4.02 1.87
N THR A 127 3.27 -4.34 3.02
CA THR A 127 3.89 -4.04 4.32
C THR A 127 5.21 -4.80 4.38
N ARG A 128 6.34 -4.09 4.38
CA ARG A 128 7.59 -4.72 4.82
C ARG A 128 7.41 -5.10 6.30
N PRO A 129 7.75 -6.33 6.70
CA PRO A 129 7.50 -6.77 8.05
C PRO A 129 8.61 -6.24 8.96
N HIS A 130 8.59 -4.96 9.33
CA HIS A 130 9.50 -4.46 10.37
C HIS A 130 8.76 -3.97 11.62
N ALA A 131 7.74 -4.74 12.03
CA ALA A 131 7.38 -4.87 13.46
C ALA A 131 8.62 -5.18 14.34
N ILE A 132 9.67 -5.75 13.73
CA ILE A 132 10.99 -5.94 14.33
C ILE A 132 11.63 -4.63 14.79
N LEU A 133 11.41 -3.48 14.14
CA LEU A 133 12.03 -2.20 14.51
C LEU A 133 11.30 -1.48 15.65
N VAL A 134 10.03 -1.83 15.89
CA VAL A 134 9.24 -1.28 17.02
C VAL A 134 9.84 -1.69 18.37
N ILE A 135 10.28 -2.95 18.50
CA ILE A 135 10.85 -3.46 19.75
C ILE A 135 12.17 -2.74 20.14
N PRO A 136 13.17 -2.59 19.23
CA PRO A 136 14.34 -1.75 19.43
C PRO A 136 14.03 -0.29 19.72
N ALA A 137 13.04 0.30 19.03
CA ALA A 137 12.65 1.70 19.27
C ALA A 137 12.15 1.92 20.70
N ILE A 138 11.28 1.02 21.19
CA ILE A 138 10.76 1.05 22.57
C ILE A 138 11.92 0.85 23.57
N LEU A 139 12.81 -0.12 23.33
CA LEU A 139 13.95 -0.37 24.20
C LEU A 139 14.86 0.86 24.33
N LEU A 140 15.20 1.50 23.22
CA LEU A 140 16.05 2.69 23.20
C LEU A 140 15.38 3.88 23.88
N PHE A 141 14.06 4.03 23.75
CA PHE A 141 13.30 5.06 24.44
C PHE A 141 13.35 4.88 25.96
N VAL A 142 13.17 3.64 26.45
CA VAL A 142 13.23 3.32 27.88
C VAL A 142 14.64 3.58 28.42
N LEU A 143 15.67 3.08 27.75
CA LEU A 143 17.07 3.28 28.15
C LEU A 143 17.47 4.76 28.13
N GLY A 144 17.06 5.50 27.10
CA GLY A 144 17.29 6.94 27.00
C GLY A 144 16.63 7.72 28.13
N SER A 145 15.39 7.36 28.47
CA SER A 145 14.63 8.00 29.56
C SER A 145 15.27 7.76 30.93
N VAL A 146 15.68 6.52 31.23
CA VAL A 146 16.38 6.18 32.48
C VAL A 146 17.71 6.92 32.57
N THR A 147 18.47 6.96 31.48
CA THR A 147 19.77 7.65 31.44
C THR A 147 19.61 9.17 31.62
N LEU A 148 18.54 9.74 31.09
CA LEU A 148 18.22 11.16 31.28
C LEU A 148 17.95 11.48 32.75
N ILE A 149 17.17 10.65 33.44
CA ILE A 149 16.89 10.80 34.88
C ILE A 149 18.20 10.73 35.66
N LEU A 150 19.07 9.75 35.37
CA LEU A 150 20.37 9.65 36.01
C LEU A 150 21.25 10.88 35.76
N ALA A 151 21.23 11.44 34.54
CA ALA A 151 21.96 12.65 34.21
C ALA A 151 21.51 13.84 35.08
N VAL A 152 20.20 14.01 35.25
CA VAL A 152 19.61 15.09 36.06
C VAL A 152 19.94 14.91 37.54
N VAL A 153 19.77 13.70 38.09
CA VAL A 153 20.12 13.42 39.50
C VAL A 153 21.60 13.68 39.75
N THR A 154 22.47 13.18 38.88
CA THR A 154 23.93 13.40 38.98
C THR A 154 24.27 14.88 38.89
N TYR A 155 23.58 15.63 38.03
CA TYR A 155 23.79 17.08 37.89
C TYR A 155 23.41 17.86 39.16
N VAL A 156 22.28 17.51 39.79
CA VAL A 156 21.84 18.13 41.04
C VAL A 156 22.88 17.85 42.13
N TYR A 157 23.34 16.61 42.26
CA TYR A 157 24.35 16.22 43.24
C TYR A 157 25.73 16.89 42.99
N GLU A 158 26.13 17.08 41.74
CA GLU A 158 27.37 17.80 41.39
C GLU A 158 27.27 19.33 41.54
N ARG A 159 26.08 19.86 41.86
CA ARG A 159 25.83 21.28 42.10
C ARG A 159 25.68 21.63 43.58
N GLU A 160 25.33 20.68 44.43
CA GLU A 160 25.43 20.77 45.89
C GLU A 160 26.89 20.69 46.35
#